data_AF-A0A0S1TS42-F1
#
_entry.id   AF-A0A0S1TS42-F1
#
_cell.length_a   1.000
_cell.length_b   1.000
_cell.length_c   1.000
_cell.angle_alpha   90.00
_cell.angle_beta   90.00
_cell.angle_gamma   90.00
#
_symmetry.space_group_name_H-M   'P 1'
#
loop_
_entity.id
_entity.type
_entity.pdbx_description
1 polymer ?
#
loop_
_entity_poly.entity_id
_entity_poly.type
_entity_poly.pdbx_seq_one_letter_code
_entity_poly.pdbx_strand_id
1 'polypeptide(L)'
;MLEHFENSLKIVNFYLGLFGLAIKRRDNKSILGFVRSYWIYIAHFSSFNLEVVAQIWWGFEAIITRKKFVEITRLVPCMVICIASLFKTLSILYYQHDNNEFIESMKGLLVNQMDVTEEERCFKKKVIDSHVSILRHIHKKAISLITLGLIMFSLAPVFTIVPEYLRSSEVKLELPFIAYYPFNEFDIRYFPLVYIHQCISGT
;
A
#
# COMPACT_ATOMS: atom_id res chain seq x y z
N MET A 1 -13.43 -18.57 -16.92
CA MET A 1 -12.47 -18.80 -15.82
C MET A 1 -11.10 -18.23 -16.15
N LEU A 2 -10.46 -18.64 -17.24
CA LEU A 2 -9.17 -18.09 -17.69
C LEU A 2 -9.21 -16.55 -17.82
N GLU A 3 -10.24 -16.02 -18.48
CA GLU A 3 -10.45 -14.59 -18.63
C GLU A 3 -10.59 -13.84 -17.29
N HIS A 4 -11.27 -14.45 -16.29
CA HIS A 4 -11.39 -13.85 -14.96
C HIS A 4 -10.06 -13.86 -14.20
N PHE A 5 -9.27 -14.92 -14.36
CA PHE A 5 -7.94 -15.02 -13.78
C PHE A 5 -6.99 -13.97 -14.40
N GLU A 6 -6.99 -13.82 -15.73
CA GLU A 6 -6.21 -12.80 -16.42
C GLU A 6 -6.63 -11.37 -16.06
N ASN A 7 -7.93 -11.11 -15.96
CA ASN A 7 -8.42 -9.81 -15.51
C ASN A 7 -8.02 -9.50 -14.07
N SER A 8 -7.98 -10.51 -13.20
CA SER A 8 -7.49 -10.34 -11.82
C SER A 8 -5.99 -10.03 -11.80
N LEU A 9 -5.19 -10.73 -12.61
CA LEU A 9 -3.76 -10.44 -12.76
C LEU A 9 -3.51 -9.03 -13.32
N LYS A 10 -4.32 -8.56 -14.28
CA LYS A 10 -4.21 -7.17 -14.80
C LYS A 10 -4.43 -6.14 -13.70
N ILE A 11 -5.42 -6.36 -12.84
CA ILE A 11 -5.70 -5.48 -11.69
C ILE A 11 -4.52 -5.48 -10.71
N VAL A 12 -4.01 -6.67 -10.34
CA VAL A 12 -2.85 -6.76 -9.44
C VAL A 12 -1.61 -6.10 -10.06
N ASN A 13 -1.36 -6.32 -11.35
CA ASN A 13 -0.24 -5.70 -12.05
C ASN A 13 -0.40 -4.19 -12.18
N PHE A 14 -1.62 -3.67 -12.29
CA PHE A 14 -1.89 -2.25 -12.24
C PHE A 14 -1.53 -1.65 -10.88
N TYR A 15 -1.97 -2.27 -9.78
CA TYR A 15 -1.62 -1.82 -8.43
C TYR A 15 -0.12 -1.92 -8.15
N LEU A 16 0.53 -3.03 -8.51
CA LEU A 16 1.98 -3.16 -8.40
C LEU A 16 2.70 -2.11 -9.26
N GLY A 17 2.17 -1.82 -10.44
CA GLY A 17 2.69 -0.80 -11.34
C GLY A 17 2.71 0.60 -10.73
N LEU A 18 1.71 0.96 -9.92
CA LEU A 18 1.69 2.22 -9.16
C LEU A 18 2.86 2.32 -8.19
N PHE A 19 3.27 1.20 -7.58
CA PHE A 19 4.44 1.12 -6.71
C PHE A 19 5.76 0.90 -7.46
N GLY A 20 5.76 0.93 -8.81
CA GLY A 20 6.94 0.65 -9.63
C GLY A 20 7.35 -0.83 -9.69
N LEU A 21 6.47 -1.74 -9.27
CA LEU A 21 6.62 -3.19 -9.32
C LEU A 21 5.85 -3.80 -10.51
N ALA A 22 6.22 -5.00 -10.95
CA ALA A 22 5.50 -5.72 -11.99
C ALA A 22 5.58 -7.23 -11.75
N ILE A 23 4.51 -7.96 -12.06
CA ILE A 23 4.43 -9.43 -11.87
C ILE A 23 5.38 -10.15 -12.84
N LYS A 24 5.38 -9.73 -14.10
CA LYS A 24 6.27 -10.26 -15.14
C LYS A 24 7.26 -9.19 -15.54
N ARG A 25 8.46 -9.25 -14.98
CA ARG A 25 9.58 -8.42 -15.44
C ARG A 25 10.81 -9.29 -15.69
N ARG A 26 11.50 -9.00 -16.79
CA ARG A 26 12.69 -9.72 -17.22
C ARG A 26 13.78 -9.56 -16.15
N ASP A 27 14.29 -10.69 -15.65
CA ASP A 27 15.44 -10.72 -14.75
C ASP A 27 16.66 -10.11 -15.44
N ASN A 28 16.96 -8.87 -15.09
CA ASN A 28 18.23 -8.26 -15.44
C ASN A 28 19.26 -8.69 -14.39
N LYS A 29 20.23 -9.53 -14.79
CA LYS A 29 21.30 -10.03 -13.90
C LYS A 29 22.29 -8.94 -13.42
N SER A 30 22.19 -7.71 -13.93
CA SER A 30 23.07 -6.59 -13.57
C SER A 30 22.40 -5.65 -12.58
N ILE A 31 23.11 -5.28 -11.51
CA ILE A 31 22.67 -4.33 -10.46
C ILE A 31 22.26 -2.99 -11.08
N LEU A 32 22.99 -2.52 -12.09
CA LEU A 32 22.68 -1.26 -12.78
C LEU A 32 21.38 -1.37 -13.59
N GLY A 33 21.15 -2.55 -14.20
CA GLY A 33 19.91 -2.87 -14.90
C GLY A 33 18.72 -3.03 -13.96
N PHE A 34 18.97 -3.47 -12.73
CA PHE A 34 17.96 -3.50 -11.66
C PHE A 34 17.60 -2.08 -11.22
N VAL A 35 18.56 -1.25 -10.83
CA VAL A 35 18.31 0.12 -10.36
C VAL A 35 17.58 0.96 -11.42
N ARG A 36 17.98 0.87 -12.69
CA ARG A 36 17.30 1.59 -13.79
C ARG A 36 15.88 1.08 -14.03
N SER A 37 15.65 -0.22 -13.85
CA SER A 37 14.32 -0.83 -14.03
C SER A 37 13.39 -0.48 -12.86
N TYR A 38 13.91 -0.46 -11.63
CA TYR A 38 13.15 -0.26 -10.39
C TYR A 38 13.29 1.17 -9.81
N TRP A 39 13.71 2.17 -10.58
CA TRP A 39 13.95 3.53 -10.07
C TRP A 39 12.72 4.13 -9.34
N ILE A 40 11.53 3.98 -9.91
CA ILE A 40 10.27 4.46 -9.31
C ILE A 40 10.01 3.74 -7.97
N TYR A 41 10.18 2.42 -7.94
CA TYR A 41 10.05 1.63 -6.72
C TYR A 41 11.08 2.05 -5.67
N ILE A 42 12.35 2.23 -6.05
CA ILE A 42 13.42 2.65 -5.14
C ILE A 42 13.12 4.03 -4.56
N ALA A 43 12.59 4.96 -5.37
CA ALA A 43 12.20 6.28 -4.91
C ALA A 43 11.06 6.20 -3.87
N HIS A 44 9.97 5.49 -4.18
CA HIS A 44 8.86 5.29 -3.24
C HIS A 44 9.29 4.55 -1.98
N PHE A 45 10.09 3.48 -2.13
CA PHE A 45 10.61 2.71 -1.00
C PHE A 45 11.50 3.57 -0.10
N SER A 46 12.40 4.38 -0.67
CA SER A 46 13.27 5.25 0.11
C SER A 46 12.47 6.35 0.83
N SER A 47 11.51 6.97 0.13
CA SER A 47 10.59 7.97 0.70
C SER A 47 9.83 7.42 1.90
N PHE A 48 9.26 6.22 1.74
CA PHE A 48 8.51 5.54 2.79
C PHE A 48 9.38 5.14 3.98
N ASN A 49 10.57 4.59 3.75
CA ASN A 49 11.49 4.23 4.84
C ASN A 49 11.95 5.46 5.63
N LEU A 50 12.17 6.60 4.96
CA LEU A 50 12.52 7.85 5.62
C LEU A 50 11.40 8.32 6.56
N GLU A 51 10.15 8.25 6.12
CA GLU A 51 8.97 8.54 6.96
C GLU A 51 8.86 7.57 8.15
N VAL A 52 9.09 6.27 7.95
CA VAL A 52 9.07 5.29 9.05
C VAL A 52 10.16 5.56 10.08
N VAL A 53 11.38 5.89 9.64
CA VAL A 53 12.48 6.26 10.55
C VAL A 53 12.13 7.54 11.32
N ALA A 54 11.55 8.53 10.65
CA ALA A 54 11.11 9.77 11.29
C ALA A 54 10.01 9.54 12.35
N GLN A 55 9.07 8.62 12.09
CA GLN A 55 8.05 8.21 13.07
C GLN A 55 8.64 7.46 14.27
N ILE A 56 9.57 6.54 14.02
CA ILE A 56 10.26 5.80 15.09
C ILE A 56 11.06 6.78 15.96
N TRP A 57 11.78 7.72 15.33
CA TRP A 57 12.56 8.73 16.03
C TRP A 57 11.67 9.62 16.90
N TRP A 58 10.54 10.10 16.36
CA TRP A 58 9.55 10.84 17.13
C TRP A 58 9.01 10.02 18.30
N GLY A 59 8.77 8.73 18.10
CA GLY A 59 8.33 7.81 19.16
C GLY A 59 9.34 7.73 20.31
N PHE A 60 10.64 7.61 20.01
CA PHE A 60 11.69 7.65 21.02
C PHE A 60 11.74 8.99 21.76
N GLU A 61 11.66 10.10 21.04
CA GLU A 61 11.64 11.44 21.64
C GLU A 61 10.43 11.62 22.56
N ALA A 62 9.25 11.16 22.15
CA ALA A 62 8.02 11.24 22.94
C ALA A 62 8.11 10.47 24.27
N ILE A 63 8.80 9.33 24.27
CA ILE A 63 9.08 8.54 25.48
C ILE A 63 10.03 9.30 26.41
N ILE A 64 11.13 9.85 25.86
CA ILE A 64 12.14 10.59 26.64
C ILE A 64 11.54 11.87 27.25
N THR A 65 10.77 12.62 26.46
CA THR A 65 10.12 13.88 26.86
C THR A 65 8.84 13.69 27.67
N ARG A 66 8.44 12.44 27.95
CA ARG A 66 7.23 12.07 28.70
C ARG A 66 5.96 12.72 28.15
N LYS A 67 5.78 12.70 26.82
CA LYS A 67 4.54 13.14 26.18
C LYS A 67 3.35 12.32 26.67
N LYS A 68 2.14 12.86 26.49
CA LYS A 68 0.90 12.21 26.96
C LYS A 68 0.78 10.82 26.35
N PHE A 69 0.45 9.83 27.18
CA PHE A 69 0.28 8.44 26.76
C PHE A 69 -0.68 8.30 25.57
N VAL A 70 -1.75 9.11 25.53
CA VAL A 70 -2.74 9.15 24.44
C VAL A 70 -2.10 9.47 23.09
N GLU A 71 -1.11 10.36 23.03
CA GLU A 71 -0.42 10.73 21.79
C GLU A 71 0.45 9.57 21.28
N ILE A 72 1.13 8.88 22.20
CA ILE A 72 1.96 7.71 21.90
C ILE A 72 1.08 6.55 21.39
N THR A 73 -0.04 6.26 22.06
CA THR A 73 -0.95 5.17 21.66
C THR A 73 -1.59 5.41 20.30
N ARG A 74 -1.82 6.68 19.90
CA ARG A 74 -2.33 7.00 18.56
C ARG A 74 -1.34 6.66 17.44
N LEU A 75 -0.03 6.71 17.71
CA LEU A 75 1.02 6.41 16.72
C LEU A 75 1.22 4.89 16.51
N VAL A 76 1.00 4.07 17.52
CA VAL A 76 1.32 2.63 17.50
C VAL A 76 0.66 1.87 16.34
N PRO A 77 -0.66 2.01 16.06
CA PRO A 77 -1.29 1.32 14.94
C PRO A 77 -0.67 1.69 13.58
N CYS A 78 -0.30 2.97 13.39
CA CYS A 78 0.35 3.45 12.17
C CYS A 78 1.72 2.77 11.99
N MET A 79 2.54 2.72 13.04
CA MET A 79 3.85 2.07 12.98
C MET A 79 3.74 0.57 12.63
N VAL A 80 2.78 -0.14 13.23
CA VAL A 80 2.55 -1.57 12.93
C VAL A 80 2.17 -1.78 11.47
N ILE A 81 1.28 -0.96 10.92
CA ILE A 81 0.88 -1.03 9.51
C ILE A 81 2.08 -0.72 8.61
N CYS A 82 2.86 0.31 8.92
CA CYS A 82 4.03 0.68 8.14
C CYS A 82 5.08 -0.44 8.08
N ILE A 83 5.40 -1.03 9.24
CA ILE A 83 6.34 -2.16 9.33
C ILE A 83 5.80 -3.38 8.55
N ALA A 84 4.51 -3.71 8.70
CA ALA A 84 3.89 -4.80 7.95
C ALA A 84 3.95 -4.57 6.43
N SER A 85 3.78 -3.33 5.97
CA SER A 85 3.90 -2.95 4.56
C SER A 85 5.34 -3.08 4.05
N LEU A 86 6.35 -2.73 4.85
CA LEU A 86 7.77 -2.98 4.52
C LEU A 86 8.02 -4.48 4.32
N PHE A 87 7.59 -5.32 5.24
CA PHE A 87 7.76 -6.77 5.12
C PHE A 87 7.06 -7.34 3.90
N LYS A 88 5.83 -6.90 3.60
CA LYS A 88 5.08 -7.36 2.42
C LYS A 88 5.76 -6.98 1.11
N THR A 89 6.21 -5.73 0.98
CA THR A 89 6.87 -5.25 -0.24
C THR A 89 8.20 -5.95 -0.47
N LEU A 90 8.99 -6.16 0.58
CA LEU A 90 10.23 -6.95 0.52
C LEU A 90 9.95 -8.42 0.16
N SER A 91 8.90 -9.02 0.72
CA SER A 91 8.51 -10.39 0.41
C SER A 91 8.12 -10.57 -1.06
N ILE A 92 7.36 -9.61 -1.62
CA ILE A 92 6.99 -9.64 -3.05
C ILE A 92 8.22 -9.59 -3.94
N LEU A 93 9.21 -8.76 -3.59
CA LEU A 93 10.45 -8.64 -4.35
C LEU A 93 11.33 -9.89 -4.22
N TYR A 94 11.48 -10.42 -3.00
CA TYR A 94 12.31 -11.59 -2.73
C TYR A 94 11.74 -12.86 -3.39
N TYR A 95 10.43 -13.09 -3.26
CA TYR A 95 9.74 -14.26 -3.83
C TYR A 95 9.19 -13.99 -5.25
N GLN A 96 9.74 -13.00 -5.98
CA GLN A 96 9.22 -12.63 -7.31
C GLN A 96 9.26 -13.82 -8.29
N HIS A 97 10.32 -14.63 -8.24
CA HIS A 97 10.48 -15.81 -9.09
C HIS A 97 9.42 -16.88 -8.78
N ASP A 98 9.33 -17.29 -7.52
CA ASP A 98 8.38 -18.31 -7.05
C ASP A 98 6.93 -17.87 -7.29
N ASN A 99 6.63 -16.58 -7.09
CA ASN A 99 5.31 -16.01 -7.38
C ASN A 99 4.97 -16.10 -8.88
N ASN A 100 5.94 -15.87 -9.76
CA ASN A 100 5.71 -15.98 -11.19
C ASN A 100 5.55 -17.45 -11.62
N GLU A 101 6.35 -18.37 -11.09
CA GLU A 101 6.21 -19.81 -11.32
C GLU A 101 4.85 -20.32 -10.84
N PHE A 102 4.40 -19.88 -9.66
CA PHE A 102 3.07 -20.19 -9.13
C PHE A 102 1.96 -19.70 -10.07
N ILE A 103 2.07 -18.46 -10.57
CA ILE A 103 1.08 -17.90 -11.51
C ILE A 103 1.06 -18.70 -12.83
N GLU A 104 2.22 -19.07 -13.36
CA GLU A 104 2.31 -19.88 -14.59
C GLU A 104 1.75 -21.29 -14.39
N SER A 105 2.06 -21.93 -13.27
CA SER A 105 1.52 -23.24 -12.88
C SER A 105 -0.01 -23.18 -12.75
N MET A 106 -0.54 -22.14 -12.10
CA MET A 106 -1.98 -21.91 -11.98
C MET A 106 -2.64 -21.69 -13.35
N LYS A 107 -2.00 -20.98 -14.29
CA LYS A 107 -2.50 -20.86 -15.67
C LYS A 107 -2.53 -22.21 -16.37
N GLY A 108 -1.47 -23.01 -16.25
CA GLY A 108 -1.38 -24.34 -16.84
C GLY A 108 -2.48 -25.27 -16.35
N LEU A 109 -2.72 -25.31 -15.03
CA LEU A 109 -3.81 -26.07 -14.42
C LEU A 109 -5.19 -25.62 -14.94
N LEU A 110 -5.39 -24.30 -15.09
CA LEU A 110 -6.67 -23.76 -15.59
C LEU A 110 -6.94 -24.14 -17.05
N VAL A 111 -5.89 -24.15 -17.89
CA VAL A 111 -5.99 -24.56 -19.31
C VAL A 111 -6.29 -26.05 -19.40
N ASN A 112 -5.61 -26.89 -18.64
CA ASN A 112 -5.85 -28.33 -18.63
C ASN A 112 -7.26 -28.70 -18.15
N GLN A 113 -7.86 -27.88 -17.26
CA GLN A 113 -9.25 -28.03 -16.84
C GLN A 113 -10.28 -27.64 -17.92
N MET A 114 -9.85 -27.02 -19.02
CA MET A 114 -10.74 -26.71 -20.15
C MET A 114 -10.93 -27.91 -21.11
N ASP A 115 -10.06 -28.92 -21.09
CA ASP A 115 -10.14 -30.09 -21.99
C ASP A 115 -11.09 -31.21 -21.52
N VAL A 116 -11.86 -30.96 -20.46
CA VAL A 116 -12.83 -31.93 -19.92
C VAL A 116 -14.17 -31.86 -20.68
N THR A 117 -14.90 -32.98 -20.70
CA THR A 117 -16.25 -33.12 -21.28
C THR A 117 -17.21 -32.01 -20.84
N GLU A 118 -18.12 -31.60 -21.73
CA GLU A 118 -19.04 -30.46 -21.56
C GLU A 118 -19.90 -30.53 -20.27
N GLU A 119 -20.34 -31.72 -19.85
CA GLU A 119 -21.10 -31.90 -18.60
C GLU A 119 -20.27 -31.65 -17.33
N GLU A 120 -19.06 -32.21 -17.26
CA GLU A 120 -18.13 -31.96 -16.15
C GLU A 120 -17.69 -30.49 -16.11
N ARG A 121 -17.52 -29.88 -17.29
CA ARG A 121 -17.22 -28.46 -17.45
C ARG A 121 -18.34 -27.59 -16.88
N CYS A 122 -19.60 -27.92 -17.14
CA CYS A 122 -20.76 -27.16 -16.65
C CYS A 122 -20.88 -27.23 -15.11
N PHE A 123 -20.73 -28.43 -14.54
CA PHE A 123 -20.78 -28.64 -13.08
C PHE A 123 -19.62 -27.93 -12.37
N LYS A 124 -18.38 -28.14 -12.81
CA LYS A 124 -17.19 -27.48 -12.25
C LYS A 124 -17.27 -25.97 -12.40
N LYS A 125 -17.73 -25.46 -13.55
CA LYS A 125 -17.95 -24.03 -13.76
C LYS A 125 -18.93 -23.46 -12.74
N LYS A 126 -20.06 -24.11 -12.47
CA LYS A 126 -21.04 -23.60 -11.51
C LYS A 126 -20.50 -23.52 -10.08
N VAL A 127 -19.73 -24.54 -9.65
CA VAL A 127 -19.12 -24.58 -8.31
C VAL A 127 -18.00 -23.55 -8.19
N ILE A 128 -17.09 -23.49 -9.18
CA ILE A 128 -15.96 -22.56 -9.17
C ILE A 128 -16.44 -21.11 -9.30
N ASP A 129 -17.42 -20.84 -10.15
CA ASP A 129 -17.94 -19.48 -10.36
C ASP A 129 -18.61 -18.93 -9.08
N SER A 130 -19.25 -19.80 -8.28
CA SER A 130 -19.75 -19.41 -6.96
C SER A 130 -18.63 -19.01 -5.99
N HIS A 131 -17.57 -19.82 -5.87
CA HIS A 131 -16.44 -19.54 -4.98
C HIS A 131 -15.62 -18.32 -5.46
N VAL A 132 -15.36 -18.22 -6.76
CA VAL A 132 -14.65 -17.10 -7.38
C VAL A 132 -15.46 -15.81 -7.24
N SER A 133 -16.79 -15.88 -7.37
CA SER A 133 -17.67 -14.73 -7.13
C SER A 133 -17.58 -14.25 -5.69
N ILE A 134 -17.63 -15.15 -4.70
CA ILE A 134 -17.48 -14.78 -3.28
C ILE A 134 -16.13 -14.12 -3.03
N LEU A 135 -15.04 -14.75 -3.48
CA LEU A 135 -13.68 -14.22 -3.33
C LEU A 135 -13.53 -12.84 -3.99
N ARG A 136 -14.11 -12.65 -5.18
CA ARG A 136 -14.11 -11.39 -5.90
C ARG A 136 -14.86 -10.29 -5.15
N HIS A 137 -16.01 -10.63 -4.57
CA HIS A 137 -16.78 -9.68 -3.75
C HIS A 137 -16.00 -9.25 -2.51
N ILE A 138 -15.41 -10.20 -1.78
CA ILE A 138 -14.57 -9.92 -0.60
C ILE A 138 -13.38 -9.04 -1.01
N HIS A 139 -12.67 -9.41 -2.07
CA HIS A 139 -11.51 -8.66 -2.55
C HIS A 139 -11.87 -7.22 -2.95
N LYS A 140 -12.95 -7.05 -3.73
CA LYS A 140 -13.43 -5.72 -4.14
C LYS A 140 -13.84 -4.86 -2.94
N LYS A 141 -14.51 -5.46 -1.95
CA LYS A 141 -14.88 -4.76 -0.71
C LYS A 141 -13.65 -4.41 0.13
N ALA A 142 -12.69 -5.31 0.25
CA ALA A 142 -11.44 -5.05 0.96
C ALA A 142 -10.65 -3.89 0.35
N ILE A 143 -10.46 -3.90 -0.97
CA ILE A 143 -9.81 -2.78 -1.69
C ILE A 143 -10.59 -1.48 -1.46
N SER A 144 -11.92 -1.52 -1.62
CA SER A 144 -12.75 -0.33 -1.42
C SER A 144 -12.63 0.24 0.00
N LEU A 145 -12.57 -0.61 1.02
CA LEU A 145 -12.39 -0.19 2.41
C LEU A 145 -11.00 0.39 2.66
N ILE A 146 -9.96 -0.22 2.11
CA ILE A 146 -8.58 0.28 2.22
C ILE A 146 -8.46 1.65 1.55
N THR A 147 -8.94 1.80 0.31
CA THR A 147 -8.91 3.09 -0.40
C THR A 147 -9.70 4.16 0.34
N LEU A 148 -10.89 3.83 0.87
CA LEU A 148 -11.66 4.77 1.67
C LEU A 148 -10.92 5.17 2.96
N GLY A 149 -10.31 4.20 3.65
CA GLY A 149 -9.51 4.43 4.84
C GLY A 149 -8.32 5.36 4.58
N LEU A 150 -7.61 5.16 3.47
CA LEU A 150 -6.49 6.03 3.06
C LEU A 150 -6.94 7.47 2.77
N ILE A 151 -8.07 7.63 2.07
CA ILE A 151 -8.65 8.95 1.79
C ILE A 151 -9.05 9.64 3.10
N MET A 152 -9.76 8.94 3.99
CA MET A 152 -10.20 9.48 5.28
C MET A 152 -9.02 9.84 6.17
N PHE A 153 -7.97 9.01 6.20
CA PHE A 153 -6.75 9.27 6.95
C PHE A 153 -6.02 10.52 6.43
N SER A 154 -5.89 10.65 5.12
CA SER A 154 -5.27 11.82 4.48
C SER A 154 -6.06 13.10 4.76
N LEU A 155 -7.39 13.04 4.71
CA LEU A 155 -8.27 14.19 4.95
C LEU A 155 -8.50 14.51 6.43
N ALA A 156 -8.13 13.61 7.35
CA ALA A 156 -8.39 13.79 8.78
C ALA A 156 -7.88 15.13 9.35
N PRO A 157 -6.66 15.62 9.01
CA PRO A 157 -6.19 16.93 9.45
C PRO A 157 -7.02 18.09 8.89
N VAL A 158 -7.57 17.97 7.68
CA VAL A 158 -8.42 19.03 7.12
C VAL A 158 -9.70 19.17 7.95
N PHE A 159 -10.26 18.05 8.41
CA PHE A 159 -11.44 18.03 9.27
C PHE A 159 -11.17 18.54 10.69
N THR A 160 -9.92 18.57 11.17
CA THR A 160 -9.56 19.18 12.47
C THR A 160 -9.21 20.65 12.31
N ILE A 161 -8.42 21.02 11.30
CA ILE A 161 -7.97 22.39 11.04
C ILE A 161 -9.15 23.33 10.77
N VAL A 162 -10.10 22.95 9.90
CA VAL A 162 -11.19 23.85 9.46
C VAL A 162 -12.10 24.27 10.62
N PRO A 163 -12.64 23.37 11.45
CA PRO A 163 -13.47 23.76 12.59
C PRO A 163 -12.70 24.55 13.65
N GLU A 164 -11.43 24.22 13.89
CA GLU A 164 -10.60 24.92 14.87
C GLU A 164 -10.32 26.37 14.43
N TYR A 165 -10.08 26.58 13.13
CA TYR A 165 -9.94 27.91 12.55
C TYR A 165 -11.22 28.74 12.67
N LEU A 166 -12.38 28.15 12.37
CA LEU A 166 -13.68 28.83 12.52
C LEU A 166 -13.98 29.25 13.96
N ARG A 167 -13.47 28.51 14.96
CA ARG A 167 -13.70 28.79 16.37
C ARG A 167 -12.69 29.76 16.98
N SER A 168 -11.41 29.61 16.65
CA SER A 168 -10.31 30.34 17.30
C SER A 168 -9.76 31.50 16.48
N SER A 169 -10.10 31.58 15.18
CA SER A 169 -9.44 32.46 14.20
C SER A 169 -7.93 32.22 14.04
N GLU A 170 -7.40 31.14 14.63
CA GLU A 170 -6.00 30.75 14.54
C GLU A 170 -5.88 29.49 13.67
N VAL A 171 -4.91 29.48 12.76
CA VAL A 171 -4.61 28.30 11.93
C VAL A 171 -3.67 27.40 12.70
N LYS A 172 -4.21 26.35 13.32
CA LYS A 172 -3.40 25.26 13.87
C LYS A 172 -3.25 24.20 12.81
N LEU A 173 -2.05 24.10 12.23
CA LEU A 173 -1.73 23.12 11.21
C LEU A 173 -1.49 21.74 11.86
N GLU A 174 -2.04 20.70 11.25
CA GLU A 174 -1.86 19.31 11.66
C GLU A 174 -1.46 18.44 10.46
N LEU A 175 -0.67 17.40 10.71
CA LEU A 175 -0.18 16.48 9.69
C LEU A 175 -0.87 15.11 9.80
N PRO A 176 -1.06 14.38 8.69
CA PRO A 176 -1.63 13.03 8.70
C PRO A 176 -0.81 12.05 9.55
N PHE A 177 0.52 12.12 9.44
CA PHE A 177 1.44 11.33 10.24
C PHE A 177 2.21 12.21 11.21
N ILE A 178 2.34 11.71 12.43
CA ILE A 178 3.20 12.30 13.44
C ILE A 178 4.63 11.79 13.18
N ALA A 179 5.49 12.68 12.67
CA ALA A 179 6.87 12.37 12.33
C ALA A 179 7.80 13.51 12.77
N TYR A 180 9.07 13.19 13.03
CA TYR A 180 10.08 14.18 13.33
C TYR A 180 10.67 14.77 12.05
N TYR A 181 10.66 16.11 11.92
CA TYR A 181 11.34 16.82 10.84
C TYR A 181 12.46 17.72 11.38
N PRO A 182 13.60 17.85 10.68
CA PRO A 182 14.70 18.72 11.09
C PRO A 182 14.44 20.21 10.84
N PHE A 183 13.22 20.58 10.46
CA PHE A 183 12.76 21.94 10.15
C PHE A 183 11.33 22.11 10.69
N ASN A 184 10.85 23.36 10.80
CA ASN A 184 9.48 23.63 11.27
C ASN A 184 8.44 23.18 10.23
N GLU A 185 7.83 22.03 10.49
CA GLU A 185 6.82 21.39 9.65
C GLU A 185 5.49 22.17 9.60
N PHE A 186 5.27 23.07 10.56
CA PHE A 186 4.08 23.92 10.66
C PHE A 186 4.30 25.35 10.11
N ASP A 187 5.43 25.61 9.44
CA ASP A 187 5.58 26.82 8.64
C ASP A 187 4.76 26.67 7.34
N ILE A 188 3.88 27.63 7.07
CA ILE A 188 2.98 27.65 5.90
C ILE A 188 3.72 27.49 4.55
N ARG A 189 5.01 27.85 4.49
CA ARG A 189 5.85 27.71 3.29
C ARG A 189 6.18 26.25 2.98
N TYR A 190 6.42 25.44 4.00
CA TYR A 190 6.86 24.05 3.88
C TYR A 190 5.73 23.05 4.12
N PHE A 191 4.74 23.41 4.94
CA PHE A 191 3.57 22.61 5.26
C PHE A 191 2.91 21.92 4.07
N PRO A 192 2.55 22.60 2.94
CA PRO A 192 1.89 21.93 1.83
C PRO A 192 2.79 20.87 1.17
N LEU A 193 4.11 21.08 1.15
CA LEU A 193 5.05 20.11 0.60
C LEU A 193 5.16 18.88 1.49
N VAL A 194 5.25 19.08 2.81
CA VAL A 194 5.29 17.98 3.80
C VAL A 194 3.99 17.19 3.77
N TYR A 195 2.85 17.89 3.72
CA TYR A 195 1.54 17.26 3.65
C TYR A 195 1.36 16.41 2.38
N ILE A 196 1.73 16.93 1.21
CA ILE A 196 1.69 16.16 -0.05
C ILE A 196 2.66 14.97 0.01
N HIS A 197 3.86 15.17 0.55
CA HIS A 197 4.85 14.10 0.72
C HIS A 197 4.34 12.96 1.60
N GLN A 198 3.71 13.29 2.73
CA GLN A 198 3.11 12.29 3.62
C GLN A 198 1.92 11.58 2.97
N CYS A 199 1.08 12.29 2.22
CA CYS A 199 -0.01 11.68 1.47
C CYS A 199 0.52 10.69 0.42
N ILE A 200 1.56 11.05 -0.33
CA ILE A 200 2.17 10.20 -1.37
C ILE A 200 2.96 9.04 -0.76
N SER A 201 3.67 9.26 0.34
CA SER A 201 4.44 8.21 1.02
C SER A 201 3.54 7.25 1.79
N GLY A 202 2.39 7.72 2.27
CA GLY A 202 1.40 6.94 3.02
C GLY A 202 0.35 6.23 2.16
N THR A 203 0.33 6.44 0.84
CA THR A 203 -0.51 5.70 -0.12
C THR A 203 0.22 4.52 -0.74
#